data_AF-A0A1M6J8N1-F1
#
_entry.id   AF-A0A1M6J8N1-F1
#
_cell.length_a   1.000
_cell.length_b   1.000
_cell.length_c   1.000
_cell.angle_alpha   90.00
_cell.angle_beta   90.00
_cell.angle_gamma   90.00
#
_symmetry.space_group_name_H-M   'P 1'
#
loop_
_entity.id
_entity.type
_entity.pdbx_description
1 polymer ?
#
loop_
_entity_poly.entity_id
_entity_poly.type
_entity_poly.pdbx_seq_one_letter_code
_entity_poly.pdbx_strand_id
1 'polypeptide(L)'
;MQRVTCRDGYECGTYYKKGNALCNSHFIKKSVLDDIVRNEIQKQGKKALKEVDKDEILKLADHKREVERKCSEADKEIEGLEKQLAGIQKYKKKNQEYSLRIWKKSFKLQFRKMK
;
A
#
# COMPACT_ATOMS: atom_id res chain seq x y z
N MET A 1 20.01 -49.41 30.33
CA MET A 1 20.87 -48.36 29.75
C MET A 1 20.01 -47.21 29.27
N GLN A 2 19.86 -46.16 30.09
CA GLN A 2 19.21 -44.91 29.67
C GLN A 2 20.13 -44.20 28.66
N ARG A 3 19.65 -43.99 27.44
CA ARG A 3 20.38 -43.23 26.42
C ARG A 3 20.08 -41.76 26.61
N VAL A 4 21.05 -41.03 27.15
CA VAL A 4 21.03 -39.58 27.30
C VAL A 4 21.26 -38.96 25.92
N THR A 5 20.21 -38.78 25.11
CA THR A 5 20.30 -38.01 23.85
C THR A 5 20.10 -36.53 24.15
N CYS A 6 21.00 -35.94 24.93
CA CYS A 6 21.00 -34.49 25.25
C CYS A 6 21.86 -33.66 24.28
N ARG A 7 22.06 -34.14 23.05
CA ARG A 7 22.83 -33.38 22.05
C ARG A 7 21.88 -32.64 21.12
N ASP A 8 21.89 -31.32 21.18
CA ASP A 8 21.12 -30.45 20.29
C ASP A 8 21.76 -30.40 18.90
N GLY A 9 21.42 -31.39 18.08
CA GLY A 9 21.95 -31.54 16.74
C GLY A 9 21.32 -32.69 15.96
N TYR A 10 21.66 -32.75 14.68
CA TYR A 10 21.10 -33.71 13.75
C TYR A 10 22.06 -34.88 13.56
N GLU A 11 21.53 -36.09 13.72
CA GLU A 11 22.29 -37.33 13.58
C GLU A 11 21.94 -38.08 12.29
N CYS A 12 22.95 -38.69 11.68
CA CYS A 12 22.75 -39.54 10.52
C CYS A 12 22.01 -40.83 10.93
N GLY A 13 20.78 -41.00 10.45
CA GLY A 13 19.97 -42.20 10.75
C GLY A 13 20.59 -43.52 10.25
N THR A 14 21.42 -43.47 9.20
CA THR A 14 22.13 -44.66 8.69
C THR A 14 23.25 -45.07 9.62
N TYR A 15 24.01 -44.11 10.17
CA TYR A 15 25.04 -44.40 11.17
C TYR A 15 24.44 -44.89 12.48
N TYR A 16 23.35 -44.25 12.92
CA TYR A 16 22.61 -44.69 14.10
C TYR A 16 22.19 -46.17 14.01
N LYS A 17 21.88 -46.66 12.80
CA LYS A 17 21.43 -48.04 12.56
C LYS A 17 22.54 -49.03 12.21
N LYS A 18 23.57 -48.62 11.47
CA LYS A 18 24.55 -49.52 10.83
C LYS A 18 26.01 -49.22 11.18
N GLY A 19 26.29 -48.20 11.99
CA GLY A 19 27.65 -47.84 12.41
C GLY A 19 28.54 -47.31 11.29
N ASN A 20 29.86 -47.32 11.51
CA ASN A 20 30.87 -46.67 10.67
C ASN A 20 31.16 -47.39 9.33
N ALA A 21 30.55 -48.54 9.06
CA ALA A 21 30.82 -49.32 7.86
C ALA A 21 30.30 -48.66 6.57
N LEU A 22 29.31 -47.75 6.69
CA LEU A 22 28.61 -47.17 5.53
C LEU A 22 28.58 -45.64 5.53
N CYS A 23 28.96 -45.00 6.62
CA CYS A 23 28.91 -43.56 6.74
C CYS A 23 30.09 -43.13 7.63
N ASN A 24 30.67 -41.95 7.36
CA ASN A 24 31.82 -41.42 8.10
C ASN A 24 31.53 -40.08 8.81
N SER A 25 30.38 -39.43 8.53
CA SER A 25 29.96 -38.16 9.12
C SER A 25 28.55 -38.27 9.69
N HIS A 26 28.39 -37.94 10.97
CA HIS A 26 27.32 -38.55 11.78
C HIS A 26 26.52 -37.60 12.64
N PHE A 27 27.07 -36.41 12.88
CA PHE A 27 26.45 -35.43 13.76
C PHE A 27 26.80 -34.03 13.29
N ILE A 28 25.77 -33.20 13.13
CA ILE A 28 25.92 -31.76 12.96
C ILE A 28 25.18 -31.05 14.07
N LYS A 29 25.87 -30.11 14.74
CA LYS A 29 25.22 -29.26 15.75
C LYS A 29 24.12 -28.45 15.10
N LYS A 30 22.98 -28.30 15.77
CA LYS A 30 21.84 -27.56 15.25
C LYS A 30 22.22 -26.12 14.87
N SER A 31 22.94 -25.42 15.74
CA SER A 31 23.41 -24.04 15.47
C SER A 31 24.22 -23.91 14.19
N VAL A 32 25.13 -24.86 13.94
CA VAL A 32 25.96 -24.88 12.72
C VAL A 32 25.10 -25.12 11.48
N LEU A 33 24.13 -26.03 11.56
CA LEU A 33 23.22 -26.28 10.45
C LEU A 33 22.31 -25.06 10.18
N ASP A 34 21.78 -24.44 11.23
CA ASP A 34 20.95 -23.24 11.13
C ASP A 34 21.70 -22.09 10.45
N ASP A 35 22.98 -21.89 10.77
CA ASP A 35 23.82 -20.88 10.12
C ASP A 35 24.08 -21.21 8.64
N ILE A 36 24.36 -22.48 8.31
CA ILE A 36 24.55 -22.90 6.91
C ILE A 36 23.28 -22.66 6.09
N VAL A 37 22.13 -23.10 6.61
CA VAL A 37 20.83 -22.94 5.93
C VAL A 37 20.49 -21.46 5.78
N ARG A 38 20.64 -20.66 6.84
CA ARG A 38 20.38 -19.22 6.81
C ARG A 38 21.26 -18.51 5.79
N ASN A 39 22.56 -18.81 5.76
CA ASN A 39 23.50 -18.21 4.82
C ASN A 39 23.18 -18.57 3.38
N GLU A 40 22.81 -19.83 3.11
CA GLU A 40 22.45 -20.26 1.75
C GLU A 40 21.13 -19.63 1.29
N ILE A 41 20.11 -19.54 2.17
CA ILE A 41 18.86 -18.82 1.87
C ILE A 41 19.15 -17.35 1.55
N GLN A 42 19.97 -16.66 2.36
CA GLN A 42 20.34 -15.27 2.11
C GLN A 42 21.10 -15.10 0.79
N LYS A 43 22.03 -16.01 0.49
CA LYS A 43 22.79 -16.01 -0.76
C LYS A 43 21.89 -16.23 -1.97
N GLN A 44 20.94 -17.16 -1.90
CA GLN A 44 19.96 -17.40 -2.95
C GLN A 44 19.00 -16.22 -3.10
N GLY A 45 18.55 -15.60 -2.01
CA GLY A 45 17.77 -14.37 -2.05
C GLY A 45 18.50 -13.22 -2.75
N LYS A 46 19.80 -13.03 -2.45
CA LYS A 46 20.64 -12.04 -3.15
C LYS A 46 20.84 -12.34 -4.63
N LYS A 47 20.89 -13.62 -5.03
CA LYS A 47 21.00 -14.03 -6.43
C LYS A 47 19.67 -13.91 -7.18
N ALA A 48 18.55 -14.13 -6.48
CA ALA A 48 17.22 -14.01 -7.04
C ALA A 48 16.86 -12.55 -7.34
N LEU A 49 17.32 -11.62 -6.50
CA LEU A 49 17.19 -10.18 -6.73
C LEU A 49 18.23 -9.71 -7.76
N LYS A 50 17.85 -9.72 -9.04
CA LYS A 50 18.72 -9.23 -10.13
C LYS A 50 18.80 -7.70 -10.07
N GLU A 51 19.85 -7.12 -10.64
CA GLU A 51 19.95 -5.65 -10.75
C GLU A 51 18.75 -5.05 -11.53
N VAL A 52 18.19 -5.81 -12.47
CA VAL A 52 16.95 -5.44 -13.19
C VAL A 52 15.78 -5.24 -12.23
N ASP A 53 15.63 -6.10 -11.21
CA ASP A 53 14.54 -5.99 -10.24
C ASP A 53 14.71 -4.73 -9.36
N LYS A 54 15.96 -4.32 -9.08
CA LYS A 54 16.26 -3.09 -8.34
C LYS A 54 15.93 -1.84 -9.14
N ASP A 55 16.28 -1.84 -10.44
CA ASP A 55 15.95 -0.73 -11.34
C ASP A 55 14.44 -0.59 -11.54
N GLU A 56 13.71 -1.70 -11.62
CA GLU A 56 12.25 -1.69 -11.66
C GLU A 56 11.64 -1.13 -10.37
N ILE A 57 12.17 -1.52 -9.20
CA ILE A 57 11.73 -0.96 -7.91
C ILE A 57 11.96 0.56 -7.86
N LEU A 58 13.10 1.05 -8.36
CA LEU A 58 13.39 2.48 -8.44
C LEU A 58 12.42 3.21 -9.38
N LYS A 59 12.17 2.66 -10.59
CA LYS A 59 11.20 3.22 -11.53
C LYS A 59 9.79 3.27 -10.95
N LEU A 60 9.37 2.24 -10.22
CA LEU A 60 8.07 2.20 -9.55
C LEU A 60 7.99 3.26 -8.44
N ALA A 61 9.07 3.49 -7.70
CA ALA A 61 9.12 4.53 -6.67
C ALA A 61 9.00 5.94 -7.27
N ASP A 62 9.69 6.20 -8.38
CA ASP A 62 9.62 7.49 -9.08
C ASP A 62 8.23 7.70 -9.72
N HIS A 63 7.70 6.66 -10.36
CA HIS A 63 6.34 6.68 -10.90
C HIS A 63 5.30 6.96 -9.82
N LYS A 64 5.43 6.33 -8.63
CA LYS A 64 4.52 6.57 -7.51
C LYS A 64 4.55 8.04 -7.07
N ARG A 65 5.74 8.64 -6.92
CA ARG A 65 5.86 10.07 -6.56
C ARG A 65 5.21 10.98 -7.60
N GLU A 66 5.39 10.67 -8.88
CA GLU A 66 4.79 11.46 -9.95
C GLU A 66 3.26 11.35 -9.96
N VAL A 67 2.72 10.15 -9.72
CA VAL A 67 1.26 9.95 -9.56
C VAL A 67 0.74 10.74 -8.37
N GLU A 68 1.40 10.67 -7.21
CA GLU A 68 1.00 11.42 -6.01
C GLU A 68 1.00 12.94 -6.26
N ARG A 69 2.00 13.46 -6.97
CA ARG A 69 2.06 14.88 -7.38
C ARG A 69 0.87 15.25 -8.24
N LYS A 70 0.56 14.46 -9.29
CA LYS A 70 -0.59 14.69 -10.18
C LYS A 70 -1.92 14.63 -9.45
N CYS A 71 -2.08 13.68 -8.52
CA CYS A 71 -3.27 13.60 -7.68
C CYS A 71 -3.44 14.87 -6.83
N SER A 72 -2.36 15.33 -6.18
CA SER A 72 -2.42 16.56 -5.38
C SER A 72 -2.74 17.81 -6.21
N GLU A 73 -2.28 17.87 -7.46
CA GLU A 73 -2.63 18.95 -8.40
C GLU A 73 -4.10 18.89 -8.79
N ALA A 74 -4.62 17.71 -9.13
CA ALA A 74 -6.03 17.52 -9.46
C ALA A 74 -6.95 17.85 -8.26
N ASP A 75 -6.57 17.47 -7.05
CA ASP A 75 -7.36 17.77 -5.83
C ASP A 75 -7.49 19.28 -5.61
N LYS A 76 -6.40 20.03 -5.80
CA LYS A 76 -6.43 21.50 -5.73
C LYS A 76 -7.33 22.11 -6.81
N GLU A 77 -7.31 21.55 -8.00
CA GLU A 77 -8.18 21.99 -9.10
C GLU A 77 -9.65 21.73 -8.78
N ILE A 78 -9.98 20.54 -8.26
CA ILE A 78 -11.32 20.17 -7.80
C ILE A 78 -11.80 21.13 -6.73
N GLU A 79 -11.01 21.40 -5.69
CA GLU A 79 -11.38 22.35 -4.63
C GLU A 79 -11.64 23.76 -5.19
N GLY A 80 -10.86 24.19 -6.17
CA GLY A 80 -11.05 25.46 -6.87
C GLY A 80 -12.38 25.52 -7.61
N LEU A 81 -12.70 24.46 -8.36
CA LEU A 81 -13.94 24.34 -9.12
C LEU A 81 -15.17 24.26 -8.21
N GLU A 82 -15.08 23.54 -7.09
CA GLU A 82 -16.16 23.46 -6.10
C GLU A 82 -16.48 24.83 -5.48
N LYS A 83 -15.45 25.63 -5.16
CA LYS A 83 -15.63 27.01 -4.67
C LYS A 83 -16.31 27.89 -5.71
N GLN A 84 -15.93 27.77 -6.99
CA GLN A 84 -16.57 28.52 -8.07
C GLN A 84 -18.03 28.11 -8.25
N LEU A 85 -18.32 26.81 -8.26
CA LEU A 85 -19.67 26.28 -8.35
C LEU A 85 -20.55 26.79 -7.20
N ALA A 86 -20.05 26.76 -5.97
CA ALA A 86 -20.76 27.29 -4.81
C ALA A 86 -21.07 28.79 -4.95
N GLY A 87 -20.12 29.56 -5.47
CA GLY A 87 -20.30 30.99 -5.79
C GLY A 87 -21.42 31.23 -6.81
N ILE A 88 -21.41 30.48 -7.92
CA ILE A 88 -22.42 30.56 -8.97
C ILE A 88 -23.81 30.17 -8.44
N GLN A 89 -23.90 29.09 -7.67
CA GLN A 89 -25.16 28.65 -7.06
C GLN A 89 -25.73 29.70 -6.10
N LYS A 90 -24.88 30.33 -5.28
CA LYS A 90 -25.29 31.42 -4.38
C LYS A 90 -25.81 32.62 -5.16
N TYR A 91 -25.15 33.01 -6.24
CA TYR A 91 -25.61 34.09 -7.11
C TYR A 91 -26.96 33.75 -7.76
N LYS A 92 -27.10 32.55 -8.32
CA LYS A 92 -28.35 32.06 -8.93
C LYS A 92 -29.51 32.14 -7.94
N LYS A 93 -29.31 31.68 -6.71
CA LYS A 93 -30.34 31.72 -5.65
C LYS A 93 -30.77 33.16 -5.34
N LYS A 94 -29.82 34.06 -5.12
CA LYS A 94 -30.10 35.48 -4.89
C LYS A 94 -30.89 36.12 -6.04
N ASN A 95 -30.52 35.79 -7.27
CA ASN A 95 -31.20 36.32 -8.45
C ASN A 95 -32.65 35.81 -8.55
N GLN A 96 -32.89 34.52 -8.25
CA GLN A 96 -34.24 33.96 -8.19
C GLN A 96 -35.09 34.63 -7.11
N GLU A 97 -34.54 34.83 -5.91
CA GLU A 97 -35.23 35.53 -4.81
C GLU A 97 -35.57 36.98 -5.19
N TYR A 98 -34.64 37.67 -5.84
CA TYR A 98 -34.83 39.04 -6.32
C TYR A 98 -35.98 39.12 -7.35
N SER A 99 -35.96 38.24 -8.36
CA SER A 99 -37.02 38.16 -9.38
C SER A 99 -38.38 37.83 -8.78
N LEU A 100 -38.46 36.86 -7.86
CA LEU A 100 -39.70 36.53 -7.15
C LEU A 100 -40.23 37.71 -6.33
N ARG A 101 -39.34 38.48 -5.69
CA ARG A 101 -39.72 39.67 -4.91
C ARG A 101 -40.28 40.78 -5.80
N ILE A 102 -39.66 41.04 -6.95
CA ILE A 102 -40.18 42.00 -7.93
C ILE A 102 -41.55 41.55 -8.43
N TRP A 103 -41.67 40.30 -8.84
CA TRP A 103 -42.92 39.76 -9.37
C TRP A 103 -44.05 39.85 -8.35
N LYS A 104 -43.80 39.47 -7.08
CA LYS A 104 -44.77 39.63 -5.97
C LYS A 104 -45.19 41.08 -5.76
N LYS A 105 -44.26 42.04 -5.79
CA LYS A 105 -44.56 43.48 -5.66
C LYS A 105 -45.43 43.96 -6.83
N SER A 106 -45.07 43.59 -8.05
CA SER A 106 -45.80 43.99 -9.26
C SER A 106 -47.22 43.43 -9.27
N PHE A 107 -47.37 42.14 -8.92
CA PHE A 107 -48.67 41.49 -8.78
C PHE A 107 -49.55 42.15 -7.71
N LYS A 108 -48.98 42.49 -6.54
CA LYS A 108 -49.71 43.18 -5.46
C LYS A 108 -50.17 44.58 -5.85
N LEU A 109 -49.36 45.32 -6.62
CA LEU A 109 -49.71 46.65 -7.16
C LEU A 109 -50.86 46.56 -8.17
N GLN A 110 -50.80 45.59 -9.09
CA GLN A 110 -51.87 45.33 -10.06
C GLN A 110 -53.20 45.04 -9.36
N PHE A 111 -53.20 44.15 -8.36
CA PHE A 111 -54.41 43.83 -7.57
C PHE A 111 -54.98 45.03 -6.80
N ARG A 112 -54.12 45.93 -6.30
CA ARG A 112 -54.54 47.14 -5.60
C ARG A 112 -55.22 48.17 -6.51
N LYS A 113 -54.90 48.19 -7.80
CA LYS A 113 -55.50 49.09 -8.80
C LYS A 113 -56.85 48.61 -9.33
N MET A 114 -57.22 47.34 -9.07
CA MET A 114 -58.48 46.73 -9.51
C MET A 114 -59.59 46.77 -8.44
N LYS A 115 -59.31 47.33 -7.25
CA LYS A 115 -60.30 47.66 -6.21
C LYS A 115 -60.48 49.15 -6.15
#